data_AF-A0A1Z9BZ65-F1
#
_entry.id   AF-A0A1Z9BZ65-F1
#
_cell.length_a   1.000
_cell.length_b   1.000
_cell.length_c   1.000
_cell.angle_alpha   90.00
_cell.angle_beta   90.00
_cell.angle_gamma   90.00
#
_symmetry.space_group_name_H-M   'P 1'
#
loop_
_entity.id
_entity.type
_entity.pdbx_description
1 polymer ?
#
loop_
_entity_poly.entity_id
_entity_poly.type
_entity_poly.pdbx_seq_one_letter_code
_entity_poly.pdbx_strand_id
1 'polypeptide(L)'
;WIFWGSFAIAVLSIAVAIQTAAGAQVAHAAHLGGLLYGAFFVAALLRRGGFLSLFSKIPKVRIVPDAAAPGKGAAKRRDWRRPKVVDAAEVSGEDFISQEVDPILDKISKQGIHSLTERERKILEKARSKM
;
A
#
# COMPACT_ATOMS: atom_id res chain seq x y z
N TRP A 1 -30.49 -34.33 -26.85
CA TRP A 1 -31.29 -33.10 -26.94
C TRP A 1 -32.35 -33.01 -25.85
N ILE A 2 -33.22 -34.01 -25.68
CA ILE A 2 -34.28 -34.02 -24.63
C ILE A 2 -33.70 -33.92 -23.20
N PHE A 3 -32.59 -34.60 -22.92
CA PHE A 3 -31.90 -34.53 -21.62
C PHE A 3 -31.43 -33.10 -21.28
N TRP A 4 -30.76 -32.44 -22.23
CA TRP A 4 -30.28 -31.07 -22.06
C TRP A 4 -31.41 -30.06 -21.94
N GLY A 5 -32.52 -30.25 -22.68
CA GLY A 5 -33.73 -29.45 -22.52
C GLY A 5 -34.36 -29.60 -21.14
N SER A 6 -34.51 -30.84 -20.65
CA SER A 6 -35.03 -31.13 -19.31
C SER A 6 -34.12 -30.56 -18.20
N PHE A 7 -32.80 -30.70 -18.36
CA PHE A 7 -31.82 -30.17 -17.42
C PHE A 7 -31.89 -28.64 -17.33
N ALA A 8 -31.97 -27.94 -18.47
CA ALA A 8 -32.12 -26.49 -18.49
C ALA A 8 -33.43 -26.04 -17.84
N ILE A 9 -34.54 -26.74 -18.11
CA ILE A 9 -35.85 -26.46 -17.50
C ILE A 9 -35.82 -26.70 -15.99
N ALA A 10 -35.15 -27.76 -15.52
CA ALA A 10 -35.00 -28.06 -14.10
C ALA A 10 -34.18 -26.98 -13.38
N VAL A 11 -33.05 -26.57 -13.96
CA VAL A 11 -32.20 -25.49 -13.41
C VAL A 11 -32.96 -24.17 -13.36
N LEU A 12 -33.68 -23.83 -14.43
CA LEU A 12 -34.51 -22.62 -14.48
C LEU A 12 -35.64 -22.67 -13.45
N SER A 13 -36.30 -23.81 -13.29
CA SER A 13 -37.39 -24.00 -12.31
C SER A 13 -36.88 -23.88 -10.87
N ILE A 14 -35.69 -24.41 -10.57
CA ILE A 14 -35.05 -24.26 -9.26
C ILE A 14 -34.68 -22.80 -9.01
N ALA A 15 -34.12 -22.10 -10.01
CA ALA A 15 -33.78 -20.69 -9.89
C ALA A 15 -35.03 -19.81 -9.63
N VAL A 16 -36.14 -20.06 -10.33
CA VAL A 16 -37.42 -19.37 -10.13
C VAL A 16 -38.05 -19.73 -8.78
N ALA A 17 -37.95 -20.98 -8.33
CA ALA A 17 -38.43 -21.41 -7.03
C ALA A 17 -37.63 -20.75 -5.89
N ILE A 18 -36.32 -20.61 -6.04
CA ILE A 18 -35.48 -19.83 -5.12
C ILE A 18 -35.95 -18.38 -5.14
N GLN A 19 -36.13 -17.75 -6.31
CA GLN A 19 -36.57 -16.36 -6.44
C GLN A 19 -37.93 -16.09 -5.78
N THR A 20 -38.89 -17.02 -5.93
CA THR A 20 -40.27 -16.86 -5.43
C THR A 20 -40.43 -17.24 -3.95
N ALA A 21 -39.68 -18.22 -3.45
CA ALA A 21 -39.62 -18.54 -2.03
C ALA A 21 -38.75 -17.53 -1.23
N ALA A 22 -37.92 -16.74 -1.92
CA ALA A 22 -36.90 -15.88 -1.34
C ALA A 22 -37.33 -14.49 -0.87
N GLY A 23 -38.58 -14.09 -1.07
CA GLY A 23 -38.99 -12.70 -0.87
C GLY A 23 -38.71 -12.11 0.53
N ALA A 24 -38.69 -12.94 1.58
CA ALA A 24 -38.38 -12.50 2.94
C ALA A 24 -37.28 -13.33 3.63
N GLN A 25 -37.36 -14.67 3.60
CA GLN A 25 -36.47 -15.53 4.40
C GLN A 25 -35.07 -15.73 3.79
N VAL A 26 -34.98 -15.83 2.47
CA VAL A 26 -33.69 -16.03 1.78
C VAL A 26 -32.90 -14.72 1.73
N ALA A 27 -33.56 -13.57 1.66
CA ALA A 27 -32.89 -12.28 1.78
C ALA A 27 -32.15 -12.15 3.13
N HIS A 28 -32.79 -12.57 4.23
CA HIS A 28 -32.15 -12.61 5.54
C HIS A 28 -31.03 -13.64 5.62
N ALA A 29 -31.22 -14.85 5.05
CA ALA A 29 -30.18 -15.89 5.03
C ALA A 29 -28.95 -15.48 4.18
N ALA A 30 -29.16 -14.82 3.05
CA ALA A 30 -28.10 -14.32 2.18
C ALA A 30 -27.35 -13.15 2.82
N HIS A 31 -28.06 -12.21 3.46
CA HIS A 31 -27.41 -11.16 4.24
C HIS A 31 -26.65 -11.72 5.45
N LEU A 32 -27.23 -12.67 6.17
CA LEU A 32 -26.58 -13.31 7.31
C LEU A 32 -25.33 -14.08 6.87
N GLY A 33 -25.41 -14.82 5.77
CA GLY A 33 -24.28 -15.53 5.17
C GLY A 33 -23.18 -14.57 4.69
N GLY A 34 -23.56 -13.46 4.05
CA GLY A 34 -22.62 -12.41 3.66
C GLY A 34 -21.93 -11.74 4.84
N LEU A 35 -22.66 -11.50 5.94
CA LEU A 35 -22.12 -10.93 7.17
C LEU A 35 -21.15 -11.89 7.86
N LEU A 36 -21.53 -13.18 7.98
CA LEU A 36 -20.68 -14.24 8.53
C LEU A 36 -19.40 -14.44 7.70
N TYR A 37 -19.53 -14.54 6.38
CA TYR A 37 -18.40 -14.72 5.48
C TYR A 37 -17.48 -13.50 5.47
N GLY A 38 -18.05 -12.29 5.44
CA GLY A 38 -17.30 -11.04 5.55
C GLY A 38 -16.54 -10.95 6.87
N ALA A 39 -17.18 -11.29 7.99
CA ALA A 39 -16.54 -11.33 9.30
C ALA A 39 -15.40 -12.37 9.35
N PHE A 40 -15.61 -13.56 8.79
CA PHE A 40 -14.57 -14.59 8.69
C PHE A 40 -13.40 -14.14 7.81
N PHE A 41 -13.66 -13.53 6.66
CA PHE A 41 -12.64 -13.03 5.75
C PHE A 41 -11.78 -11.95 6.41
N VAL A 42 -12.42 -10.97 7.07
CA VAL A 42 -11.75 -9.93 7.85
C VAL A 42 -10.92 -10.55 8.98
N ALA A 43 -11.49 -11.50 9.73
CA ALA A 43 -10.77 -12.18 10.82
C ALA A 43 -9.56 -12.99 10.31
N ALA A 44 -9.69 -13.69 9.19
CA ALA A 44 -8.62 -14.45 8.56
C ALA A 44 -7.49 -13.52 8.07
N LEU A 45 -7.86 -12.37 7.49
CA LEU A 45 -6.93 -11.35 7.03
C LEU A 45 -6.18 -10.69 8.20
N LEU A 46 -6.89 -10.40 9.30
CA LEU A 46 -6.30 -9.91 10.56
C LEU A 46 -5.32 -10.92 11.19
N ARG A 47 -5.67 -12.21 11.22
CA ARG A 47 -4.81 -13.27 11.76
C ARG A 47 -3.51 -13.46 10.96
N ARG A 48 -3.49 -13.13 9.67
CA ARG A 48 -2.30 -13.20 8.80
C ARG A 48 -1.38 -11.96 8.87
N GLY A 49 -1.68 -10.97 9.73
CA GLY A 49 -0.89 -9.73 9.86
C GLY A 49 -1.70 -8.45 9.64
N GLY A 50 -2.98 -8.59 9.29
CA GLY A 50 -3.97 -7.52 9.25
C GLY A 50 -3.74 -6.42 8.23
N PHE A 51 -4.79 -5.61 8.03
CA PHE A 51 -4.76 -4.40 7.19
C PHE A 51 -3.65 -3.44 7.61
N LEU A 52 -3.20 -3.52 8.87
CA LEU A 52 -2.03 -2.80 9.35
C LEU A 52 -0.77 -3.19 8.58
N SER A 53 -0.52 -4.42 8.13
CA SER A 53 0.63 -4.68 7.25
C SER A 53 0.59 -3.87 5.94
N LEU A 54 -0.60 -3.51 5.47
CA LEU A 54 -0.81 -2.67 4.30
C LEU A 54 -0.57 -1.18 4.61
N PHE A 55 -1.02 -0.71 5.78
CA PHE A 55 -0.89 0.68 6.26
C PHE A 55 0.38 0.97 7.08
N SER A 56 1.13 -0.05 7.52
CA SER A 56 2.40 0.07 8.25
C SER A 56 3.52 0.61 7.36
N LYS A 57 3.28 0.68 6.05
CA LYS A 57 4.13 1.36 5.09
C LYS A 57 3.95 2.88 5.11
N ILE A 58 3.02 3.43 5.90
CA ILE A 58 2.91 4.88 6.08
C ILE A 58 3.96 5.30 7.13
N PRO A 59 5.03 6.02 6.75
CA PRO A 59 6.02 6.47 7.70
C PRO A 59 5.37 7.44 8.69
N LYS A 60 5.51 7.13 9.98
CA LYS A 60 5.10 8.01 11.08
C LYS A 60 6.00 9.25 11.03
N VAL A 61 5.51 10.36 10.47
CA VAL A 61 6.21 11.63 10.49
C VAL A 61 6.20 12.14 11.93
N ARG A 62 7.34 11.99 12.61
CA ARG A 62 7.60 12.59 13.91
C ARG A 62 7.95 14.05 13.66
N ILE A 63 7.02 14.95 13.89
CA ILE A 63 7.28 16.38 13.87
C ILE A 63 8.09 16.69 15.13
N VAL A 64 9.40 16.87 14.96
CA VAL A 64 10.29 17.42 15.99
C VAL A 64 10.23 18.94 15.83
N PRO A 65 9.76 19.71 16.84
CA PRO A 65 9.93 21.15 16.83
C PRO A 65 11.42 21.45 17.02
N ASP A 66 11.99 22.17 16.07
CA ASP A 66 13.37 22.63 16.08
C ASP A 66 13.55 23.72 17.15
N ALA A 67 14.24 23.39 18.24
CA ALA A 67 14.91 24.38 19.07
C ALA A 67 16.00 23.73 19.94
N ALA A 68 17.25 24.10 19.62
CA ALA A 68 18.43 24.16 20.48
C ALA A 68 19.17 22.85 20.86
N ALA A 69 20.40 22.74 20.34
CA ALA A 69 21.49 21.86 20.79
C ALA A 69 22.10 22.34 22.15
N PRO A 70 23.17 21.70 22.70
CA PRO A 70 23.49 20.29 22.89
C PRO A 70 23.74 19.96 24.40
N GLY A 71 23.58 18.70 24.83
CA GLY A 71 23.85 18.32 26.22
C GLY A 71 24.07 16.82 26.43
N LYS A 72 25.14 16.49 27.14
CA LYS A 72 25.67 15.14 27.38
C LYS A 72 24.78 14.33 28.34
N GLY A 73 24.69 13.02 28.10
CA GLY A 73 24.64 12.02 29.18
C GLY A 73 23.42 11.11 29.25
N ALA A 74 23.67 9.81 29.04
CA ALA A 74 22.93 8.64 29.57
C ALA A 74 21.46 8.46 29.09
N ALA A 75 20.93 7.28 28.78
CA ALA A 75 21.34 5.92 29.00
C ALA A 75 20.64 5.01 27.98
N LYS A 76 21.38 3.99 27.52
CA LYS A 76 20.94 2.59 27.41
C LYS A 76 19.42 2.33 27.29
N ARG A 77 18.98 2.02 26.06
CA ARG A 77 18.10 0.86 25.75
C ARG A 77 18.14 0.61 24.25
N ARG A 78 19.14 -0.19 23.87
CA ARG A 78 19.34 -0.77 22.55
C ARG A 78 18.43 -1.98 22.46
N ASP A 79 17.20 -1.79 21.98
CA ASP A 79 16.32 -2.91 21.62
C ASP A 79 16.55 -3.25 20.13
N TRP A 80 17.33 -4.31 19.94
CA TRP A 80 17.94 -4.71 18.69
C TRP A 80 16.97 -5.56 17.88
N ARG A 81 15.93 -4.94 17.31
CA ARG A 81 15.16 -5.57 16.22
C ARG A 81 15.80 -5.21 14.88
N ARG A 82 16.95 -5.87 14.64
CA ARG A 82 17.70 -6.04 13.38
C ARG A 82 17.58 -4.93 12.32
N PRO A 83 18.60 -4.08 12.12
CA PRO A 83 18.78 -3.44 10.83
C PRO A 83 19.41 -4.46 9.87
N LYS A 84 18.72 -4.68 8.75
CA LYS A 84 19.28 -5.32 7.58
C LYS A 84 20.52 -4.52 7.17
N VAL A 85 21.66 -5.18 7.06
CA VAL A 85 22.90 -4.56 6.57
C VAL A 85 22.59 -4.15 5.13
N VAL A 86 22.33 -2.87 4.92
CA VAL A 86 22.25 -2.27 3.59
C VAL A 86 23.66 -1.75 3.32
N ASP A 87 24.26 -2.19 2.24
CA ASP A 87 25.63 -1.84 1.91
C ASP A 87 25.79 -0.32 1.88
N ALA A 88 26.77 0.20 2.64
CA ALA A 88 26.98 1.63 2.83
C ALA A 88 27.21 2.41 1.52
N ALA A 89 27.49 1.70 0.42
CA ALA A 89 27.60 2.27 -0.92
C ALA A 89 26.24 2.66 -1.52
N GLU A 90 25.17 1.89 -1.27
CA GLU A 90 23.83 2.17 -1.80
C GLU A 90 23.20 3.39 -1.12
N VAL A 91 23.38 3.53 0.19
CA VAL A 91 22.90 4.67 0.99
C VAL A 91 23.42 6.00 0.44
N SER A 92 24.70 6.07 0.06
CA SER A 92 25.30 7.29 -0.51
C SER A 92 24.69 7.72 -1.86
N GLY A 93 24.13 6.76 -2.62
CA GLY A 93 23.49 7.03 -3.90
C GLY A 93 22.06 7.49 -3.75
N GLU A 94 21.29 6.85 -2.87
CA GLU A 94 19.91 7.23 -2.57
C GLU A 94 19.85 8.61 -1.90
N ASP A 95 20.78 8.92 -1.00
CA ASP A 95 20.88 10.23 -0.35
C ASP A 95 21.19 11.34 -1.37
N PHE A 96 22.07 11.09 -2.34
CA PHE A 96 22.40 12.05 -3.40
C PHE A 96 21.20 12.31 -4.33
N ILE A 97 20.47 11.27 -4.73
CA ILE A 97 19.28 11.40 -5.58
C ILE A 97 18.22 12.22 -4.83
N SER A 98 17.95 11.87 -3.57
CA SER A 98 16.92 12.54 -2.78
C SER A 98 17.25 14.00 -2.47
N GLN A 99 18.53 14.34 -2.25
CA GLN A 99 18.93 15.70 -1.87
C GLN A 99 19.16 16.62 -3.07
N GLU A 100 19.74 16.12 -4.16
CA GLU A 100 20.12 16.96 -5.31
C GLU A 100 19.19 16.82 -6.51
N VAL A 101 18.60 15.65 -6.75
CA VAL A 101 17.77 15.38 -7.95
C VAL A 101 16.31 15.77 -7.71
N ASP A 102 15.74 15.42 -6.57
CA ASP A 102 14.32 15.68 -6.27
C ASP A 102 13.94 17.18 -6.34
N PRO A 103 14.72 18.13 -5.81
CA PRO A 103 14.42 19.55 -5.96
C PRO A 103 14.41 20.02 -7.42
N ILE A 104 15.26 19.42 -8.26
CA ILE A 104 15.34 19.73 -9.68
C ILE A 104 14.09 19.19 -10.40
N LEU A 105 13.65 17.98 -10.07
CA LEU A 105 12.42 17.41 -10.62
C LEU A 105 11.18 18.23 -10.24
N ASP A 106 11.10 18.71 -9.01
CA ASP A 106 10.02 19.60 -8.55
C ASP A 106 10.04 20.95 -9.31
N LYS A 107 11.23 21.50 -9.56
CA LYS A 107 11.40 22.71 -10.37
C LYS A 107 10.93 22.51 -11.82
N ILE A 108 11.27 21.40 -12.47
CA ILE A 108 10.79 21.05 -13.82
C ILE A 108 9.27 20.88 -13.81
N SER A 109 8.71 20.24 -12.78
CA SER A 109 7.26 20.04 -12.68
C SER A 109 6.49 21.35 -12.60
N LYS A 110 7.04 22.36 -11.91
CA LYS A 110 6.39 23.67 -11.73
C LYS A 110 6.65 24.66 -12.86
N GLN A 111 7.86 24.67 -13.42
CA GLN A 111 8.34 25.74 -14.32
C GLN A 111 8.73 25.22 -15.72
N GLY A 112 8.71 23.90 -15.94
CA GLY A 112 9.12 23.27 -17.19
C GLY A 112 10.65 23.12 -17.32
N ILE A 113 11.07 22.30 -18.29
CA ILE A 113 12.50 21.92 -18.48
C ILE A 113 13.42 23.10 -18.82
N HIS A 114 12.87 24.19 -19.35
CA HIS A 114 13.61 25.40 -19.72
C HIS A 114 14.06 26.23 -18.51
N SER A 115 13.55 25.94 -17.31
CA SER A 115 13.94 26.61 -16.06
C SER A 115 15.26 26.09 -15.47
N LEU A 116 15.84 25.04 -16.06
CA LEU A 116 17.06 24.41 -15.58
C LEU A 116 18.31 25.22 -15.93
N THR A 117 19.19 25.34 -14.94
CA THR A 117 20.56 25.83 -15.11
C THR A 117 21.47 24.72 -15.63
N GLU A 118 22.59 25.11 -16.25
CA GLU A 118 23.58 24.15 -16.78
C GLU A 118 24.12 23.19 -15.70
N ARG A 119 24.22 23.68 -14.45
CA ARG A 119 24.62 22.87 -13.29
C ARG A 119 23.57 21.82 -12.93
N GLU A 120 22.29 22.22 -12.88
CA GLU A 120 21.17 21.31 -12.59
C GLU A 120 21.04 20.24 -13.69
N ARG A 121 21.24 20.62 -14.95
CA ARG A 121 21.25 19.68 -16.08
C ARG A 121 22.35 18.61 -15.92
N LYS A 122 23.55 19.01 -15.54
CA LYS A 122 24.67 18.09 -15.28
C LYS A 122 24.40 17.12 -14.13
N ILE A 123 23.67 17.56 -13.10
CA ILE A 123 23.25 16.72 -11.96
C ILE A 123 22.26 15.65 -12.44
N LEU A 124 21.28 16.03 -13.27
CA LEU A 124 20.33 15.09 -13.87
C LEU A 124 21.02 14.06 -14.77
N GLU A 125 22.02 14.47 -15.56
CA GLU A 125 22.80 13.55 -16.39
C GLU A 125 23.59 12.54 -15.54
N LYS A 126 24.20 13.00 -14.45
CA LYS A 126 24.90 12.12 -13.50
C LYS A 126 23.94 11.13 -12.85
N ALA A 127 22.73 11.57 -12.50
CA ALA A 127 21.69 10.69 -11.96
C ALA A 127 21.24 9.65 -13.00
N ARG A 128 21.03 10.06 -14.26
CA ARG A 128 20.69 9.16 -15.38
C ARG A 128 21.76 8.08 -15.59
N SER A 129 23.04 8.40 -15.40
CA SER A 129 24.13 7.43 -15.54
C SER A 129 24.22 6.40 -14.41
N LYS A 130 23.55 6.65 -13.29
CA LYS A 130 23.58 5.81 -12.08
C LYS A 130 22.36 4.87 -11.98
N MET A 131 21.39 5.02 -12.88
CA MET A 131 20.28 4.09 -13.12
C MET A 131 20.63 3.15 -14.28
#